data_AF-A0A421JDZ7-F1
#
_entry.id   AF-A0A421JDZ7-F1
#
_cell.length_a   1.000
_cell.length_b   1.000
_cell.length_c   1.000
_cell.angle_alpha   90.00
_cell.angle_beta   90.00
_cell.angle_gamma   90.00
#
_symmetry.space_group_name_H-M   'P 1'
#
loop_
_entity.id
_entity.type
_entity.pdbx_description
1 polymer ?
#
loop_
_entity_poly.entity_id
_entity_poly.type
_entity_poly.pdbx_seq_one_letter_code
_entity_poly.pdbx_strand_id
1 'polypeptide(L)'
;MELVGTQVTVPGSRGHGILRYYGPIDGKAGVFGGIELIGPLASSRGKNSGDVDGVRYFDVKVPQTGLFIPWERLRSSNPQLDSGTGGRISRSSSGNGRQLLIAKRSTQSTPEKTRDSRQEAMFYKQQYEALKEESEKKSAILAELQRTVAELEPLLEEYERDLQERDKKLAKQRAEFERARENWRESMDLMSSTQQETELFYEEKLKELEGGPQVEELKKAHQKEVDELQRKLEASQKRAESLEKQLEAEKNQVERKALDDISTKMAHTSLNNHQNQLPIYEPKKHTDPSTGRDNWCGLCEQDGHVASECPFENDAF
;
A
#
# COMPACT_ATOMS: atom_id res chain seq x y z
N MET A 1 -4.20 -29.29 -8.11
CA MET A 1 -3.06 -28.89 -7.25
C MET A 1 -2.74 -27.45 -7.58
N GLU A 2 -2.69 -26.60 -6.56
CA GLU A 2 -2.41 -25.17 -6.73
C GLU A 2 -0.90 -25.00 -6.93
N LEU A 3 -0.48 -24.55 -8.11
CA LEU A 3 0.95 -24.37 -8.45
C LEU A 3 1.58 -23.24 -7.61
N VAL A 4 0.77 -22.25 -7.23
CA VAL A 4 1.15 -21.11 -6.38
C VAL A 4 1.53 -21.60 -4.98
N GLY A 5 2.58 -21.02 -4.41
CA GLY A 5 3.18 -21.42 -3.14
C GLY A 5 4.35 -22.40 -3.30
N THR A 6 4.54 -22.99 -4.48
CA THR A 6 5.63 -23.93 -4.74
C THR A 6 6.99 -23.21 -4.81
N GLN A 7 8.01 -23.79 -4.18
CA GLN A 7 9.39 -23.34 -4.33
C GLN A 7 9.93 -23.73 -5.71
N VAL A 8 10.50 -22.74 -6.42
CA VAL A 8 11.01 -22.88 -7.78
C VAL A 8 12.45 -22.39 -7.87
N THR A 9 13.24 -23.04 -8.71
CA THR A 9 14.59 -22.62 -9.08
C THR A 9 14.51 -21.54 -10.16
N VAL A 10 15.31 -20.49 -10.03
CA VAL A 10 15.28 -19.34 -10.95
C VAL A 10 16.25 -19.58 -12.13
N PRO A 11 15.75 -19.70 -13.38
CA PRO A 11 16.61 -19.98 -14.54
C PRO A 11 17.74 -18.96 -14.72
N GLY A 12 18.98 -19.43 -14.90
CA GLY A 12 20.16 -18.57 -15.12
C GLY A 12 20.71 -17.92 -13.85
N SER A 13 20.34 -18.40 -12.67
CA SER A 13 20.93 -18.03 -11.36
C SER A 13 21.04 -19.25 -10.46
N ARG A 14 21.99 -19.24 -9.53
CA ARG A 14 21.97 -20.16 -8.38
C ARG A 14 21.08 -19.53 -7.31
N GLY A 15 19.82 -19.92 -7.27
CA GLY A 15 18.85 -19.39 -6.31
C GLY A 15 17.43 -19.93 -6.48
N HIS A 16 16.61 -19.65 -5.47
CA HIS A 16 15.23 -20.11 -5.40
C HIS A 16 14.27 -18.96 -5.09
N GLY A 17 13.01 -19.16 -5.42
CA GLY A 17 11.91 -18.29 -5.04
C GLY A 17 10.62 -19.08 -4.86
N ILE A 18 9.55 -18.40 -4.49
CA ILE A 18 8.21 -18.97 -4.36
C ILE A 18 7.37 -18.49 -5.53
N LEU A 19 6.73 -19.41 -6.25
CA LEU A 19 5.76 -19.06 -7.29
C LEU A 19 4.54 -18.41 -6.62
N ARG A 20 4.28 -17.14 -6.91
CA ARG A 20 3.16 -16.36 -6.37
C ARG A 20 2.03 -16.15 -7.37
N TYR A 21 2.34 -16.22 -8.67
CA TYR A 21 1.39 -15.99 -9.74
C TYR A 21 1.68 -16.88 -10.96
N TYR A 22 0.63 -17.33 -11.64
CA TYR A 22 0.70 -18.01 -12.93
C TYR A 22 -0.43 -17.51 -13.81
N GLY A 23 -0.11 -16.87 -14.94
CA GLY A 23 -1.14 -16.35 -15.83
C GLY A 23 -0.63 -15.32 -16.85
N PRO A 24 -1.53 -14.75 -17.66
CA PRO A 24 -1.22 -13.64 -18.54
C PRO A 24 -0.90 -12.36 -17.74
N ILE A 25 -0.25 -11.40 -18.39
CA ILE A 25 0.02 -10.06 -17.83
C ILE A 25 -0.49 -9.04 -18.85
N ASP A 26 -1.13 -7.99 -18.37
CA ASP A 26 -1.67 -6.94 -19.22
C ASP A 26 -0.55 -6.26 -20.01
N GLY A 27 -0.80 -6.03 -21.30
CA GLY A 27 0.21 -5.46 -22.20
C GLY A 27 1.36 -6.40 -22.59
N LYS A 28 1.38 -7.67 -22.12
CA LYS A 28 2.43 -8.64 -22.47
C LYS A 28 1.85 -9.94 -23.05
N ALA A 29 2.39 -10.35 -24.19
CA ALA A 29 1.98 -11.59 -24.84
C ALA A 29 2.55 -12.83 -24.12
N GLY A 30 1.70 -13.82 -23.88
CA GLY A 30 2.08 -15.12 -23.31
C GLY A 30 1.72 -15.29 -21.84
N VAL A 31 2.16 -16.41 -21.27
CA VAL A 31 1.91 -16.78 -19.87
C VAL A 31 3.20 -16.62 -19.06
N PHE A 32 3.07 -16.10 -17.86
CA PHE A 32 4.19 -15.77 -16.98
C PHE A 32 4.01 -16.41 -15.61
N GLY A 33 5.14 -16.79 -15.01
CA GLY A 33 5.24 -17.09 -13.59
C GLY A 33 5.75 -15.85 -12.85
N GLY A 34 4.97 -15.34 -11.90
CA GLY A 34 5.40 -14.32 -10.95
C GLY A 34 6.00 -14.99 -9.72
N ILE A 35 7.26 -14.67 -9.40
CA ILE A 35 8.03 -15.35 -8.36
C ILE A 35 8.49 -14.31 -7.33
N GLU A 36 8.32 -14.62 -6.06
CA GLU A 36 8.96 -13.90 -4.96
C GLU A 36 10.33 -14.52 -4.69
N LEU A 37 11.41 -13.76 -4.91
CA LEU A 37 12.77 -14.22 -4.73
C LEU A 37 13.13 -14.31 -3.23
N ILE A 38 13.89 -15.36 -2.86
CA ILE A 38 14.33 -15.57 -1.47
C ILE A 38 15.84 -15.45 -1.36
N GLY A 39 16.31 -14.95 -0.21
CA GLY A 39 17.72 -14.91 0.14
C GLY A 39 18.51 -13.88 -0.67
N PRO A 40 19.81 -14.12 -0.95
CA PRO A 40 20.68 -13.15 -1.64
C PRO A 40 20.21 -12.77 -3.05
N LEU A 41 19.35 -13.58 -3.68
CA LEU A 41 18.76 -13.26 -4.98
C LEU A 41 17.74 -12.11 -4.91
N ALA A 42 17.07 -11.96 -3.77
CA ALA A 42 16.03 -10.97 -3.57
C ALA A 42 16.58 -9.55 -3.78
N SER A 43 17.73 -9.25 -3.18
CA SER A 43 18.39 -7.94 -3.28
C SER A 43 19.07 -7.67 -4.62
N SER A 44 19.39 -8.71 -5.41
CA SER A 44 20.19 -8.58 -6.64
C SER A 44 19.41 -8.75 -7.94
N ARG A 45 18.28 -9.47 -7.91
CA ARG A 45 17.48 -9.78 -9.11
C ARG A 45 16.01 -9.42 -9.02
N GLY A 46 15.55 -9.00 -7.85
CA GLY A 46 14.20 -8.49 -7.71
C GLY A 46 14.02 -7.21 -8.53
N LYS A 47 12.85 -7.05 -9.17
CA LYS A 47 12.59 -5.93 -10.09
C LYS A 47 11.30 -5.18 -9.78
N ASN A 48 10.32 -5.86 -9.20
CA ASN A 48 9.00 -5.29 -8.93
C ASN A 48 8.49 -5.77 -7.58
N SER A 49 7.38 -5.19 -7.13
CA SER A 49 6.72 -5.58 -5.88
C SER A 49 5.47 -6.44 -6.15
N GLY A 50 5.49 -7.20 -7.26
CA GLY A 50 4.36 -8.04 -7.70
C GLY A 50 3.37 -7.34 -8.64
N ASP A 51 3.72 -6.14 -9.10
CA ASP A 51 2.95 -5.34 -10.06
C ASP A 51 3.67 -5.12 -11.40
N VAL A 52 2.89 -4.83 -12.44
CA VAL A 52 3.36 -4.39 -13.76
C VAL A 52 2.47 -3.23 -14.21
N ASP A 53 3.06 -2.08 -14.53
CA ASP A 53 2.35 -0.88 -15.02
C ASP A 53 1.15 -0.45 -14.14
N GLY A 54 1.30 -0.60 -12.82
CA GLY A 54 0.28 -0.23 -11.82
C GLY A 54 -0.76 -1.32 -11.54
N VAL A 55 -0.79 -2.42 -12.30
CA VAL A 55 -1.66 -3.57 -12.04
C VAL A 55 -0.93 -4.58 -11.16
N ARG A 56 -1.51 -4.89 -10.00
CA ARG A 56 -0.94 -5.86 -9.04
C ARG A 56 -1.40 -7.28 -9.35
N TYR A 57 -0.45 -8.21 -9.46
CA TYR A 57 -0.70 -9.62 -9.72
C TYR A 57 -0.47 -10.52 -8.50
N PHE A 58 0.46 -10.14 -7.64
CA PHE A 58 0.72 -10.84 -6.38
C PHE A 58 1.34 -9.91 -5.33
N ASP A 59 1.32 -10.34 -4.07
CA ASP A 59 2.00 -9.63 -2.98
C ASP A 59 3.36 -10.26 -2.69
N VAL A 60 4.32 -9.41 -2.34
CA VAL A 60 5.66 -9.79 -1.85
C VAL A 60 5.80 -9.38 -0.39
N LYS A 61 6.56 -10.16 0.39
CA LYS A 61 6.85 -9.82 1.79
C LYS A 61 7.82 -8.66 1.92
N VAL A 62 8.76 -8.58 0.98
CA VAL A 62 9.79 -7.53 0.92
C VAL A 62 9.65 -6.79 -0.42
N PRO A 63 9.57 -5.45 -0.43
CA PRO A 63 9.47 -4.68 -1.67
C PRO A 63 10.58 -5.00 -2.66
N GLN A 64 10.28 -4.85 -3.95
CA GLN A 64 11.21 -5.09 -5.06
C GLN A 64 11.79 -6.51 -5.13
N THR A 65 11.22 -7.52 -4.47
CA THR A 65 11.71 -8.91 -4.56
C THR A 65 10.99 -9.77 -5.60
N GLY A 66 9.97 -9.22 -6.25
CA GLY A 66 9.19 -9.87 -7.29
C GLY A 66 9.90 -9.91 -8.64
N LEU A 67 9.70 -11.01 -9.35
CA LEU A 67 10.23 -11.23 -10.70
C LEU A 67 9.22 -12.01 -11.55
N PHE A 68 8.93 -11.50 -12.76
CA PHE A 68 8.16 -12.22 -13.77
C PHE A 68 9.08 -12.92 -14.76
N ILE A 69 8.83 -14.20 -15.00
CA ILE A 69 9.57 -15.03 -15.96
C ILE A 69 8.55 -15.69 -16.90
N PRO A 70 8.79 -15.73 -18.23
CA PRO A 70 7.95 -16.50 -19.15
C PRO A 70 7.79 -17.94 -18.67
N TRP A 71 6.56 -18.45 -18.65
CA TRP A 71 6.23 -19.75 -18.06
C TRP A 71 7.08 -20.89 -18.63
N GLU A 72 7.26 -20.89 -19.95
CA GLU A 72 8.09 -21.84 -20.67
C GLU A 72 9.51 -21.94 -20.12
N ARG A 73 10.13 -20.78 -19.86
CA ARG A 73 11.48 -20.71 -19.31
C ARG A 73 11.53 -21.16 -17.86
N LEU A 74 10.49 -20.85 -17.09
CA LEU A 74 10.39 -21.24 -15.69
C LEU A 74 10.24 -22.75 -15.54
N ARG A 75 9.36 -23.38 -16.33
CA ARG A 75 9.13 -24.83 -16.27
C ARG A 75 10.33 -25.66 -16.75
N SER A 76 11.13 -25.16 -17.69
CA SER A 76 12.34 -25.88 -18.14
C SER A 76 13.35 -26.12 -17.02
N SER A 77 13.39 -25.24 -16.01
CA SER A 77 14.25 -25.41 -14.82
C SER A 77 13.51 -26.03 -13.62
N ASN A 78 12.22 -26.34 -13.76
CA ASN A 78 11.37 -26.83 -12.69
C ASN A 78 10.40 -27.92 -13.22
N PRO A 79 10.90 -29.14 -13.47
CA PRO A 79 10.10 -30.24 -14.03
C PRO A 79 8.87 -30.61 -13.20
N GLN A 80 8.88 -30.33 -11.89
CA GLN A 80 7.75 -30.58 -10.98
C GLN A 80 6.48 -29.78 -11.33
N LEU A 81 6.62 -28.67 -12.07
CA LEU A 81 5.50 -27.82 -12.50
C LEU A 81 4.71 -28.38 -13.68
N ASP A 82 5.21 -29.44 -14.34
CA ASP A 82 4.62 -30.01 -15.56
C ASP A 82 3.47 -31.00 -15.26
N SER A 83 3.20 -31.28 -13.99
CA SER A 83 2.32 -32.36 -13.52
C SER A 83 0.80 -32.10 -13.66
N GLY A 84 0.34 -31.10 -14.44
CA GLY A 84 -1.07 -30.70 -14.30
C GLY A 84 -1.75 -29.82 -15.34
N THR A 85 -1.23 -29.60 -16.54
CA THR A 85 -1.99 -28.89 -17.59
C THR A 85 -2.09 -29.68 -18.88
N GLY A 86 -3.18 -30.45 -19.00
CA GLY A 86 -3.69 -30.91 -20.27
C GLY A 86 -4.02 -29.71 -21.16
N GLY A 87 -3.36 -29.66 -22.31
CA GLY A 87 -3.52 -28.61 -23.30
C GLY A 87 -2.58 -28.87 -24.46
N ARG A 88 -2.93 -29.87 -25.27
CA ARG A 88 -2.25 -30.17 -26.54
C ARG A 88 -2.27 -28.93 -27.44
N ILE A 89 -1.16 -28.20 -27.48
CA ILE A 89 -0.79 -27.43 -28.67
C ILE A 89 0.28 -28.24 -29.36
N SER A 90 -0.16 -29.06 -30.31
CA SER A 90 0.69 -29.72 -31.30
C SER A 90 1.49 -28.65 -32.02
N ARG A 91 2.79 -28.57 -31.72
CA ARG A 91 3.76 -28.01 -32.65
C ARG A 91 4.65 -29.17 -33.08
N SER A 92 4.36 -29.64 -34.27
CA SER A 92 5.15 -30.60 -35.02
C SER A 92 6.57 -30.07 -35.19
N SER A 93 7.49 -30.57 -34.37
CA SER A 93 8.91 -30.60 -34.70
C SER A 93 9.30 -32.07 -34.78
N SER A 94 9.36 -32.57 -36.01
CA SER A 94 9.90 -33.88 -36.38
C SER A 94 11.37 -33.96 -35.97
N GLY A 95 11.62 -34.33 -34.71
CA GLY A 95 12.92 -34.78 -34.23
C GLY A 95 12.91 -36.30 -34.16
N ASN A 96 13.34 -36.96 -35.23
CA ASN A 96 13.55 -38.40 -35.28
C ASN A 96 14.70 -38.80 -34.33
N GLY A 97 14.44 -38.84 -33.03
CA GLY A 97 15.23 -39.59 -32.07
C GLY A 97 14.94 -41.08 -32.21
N ARG A 98 15.47 -41.73 -33.25
CA ARG A 98 15.48 -43.19 -33.31
C ARG A 98 16.54 -43.69 -32.34
N GLN A 99 16.06 -44.06 -31.17
CA GLN A 99 16.67 -45.03 -30.28
C GLN A 99 17.13 -46.23 -31.13
N LEU A 100 18.44 -46.48 -31.14
CA LEU A 100 19.06 -47.64 -31.78
C LEU A 100 18.68 -48.89 -30.98
N LEU A 101 17.46 -49.39 -31.23
CA LEU A 101 17.14 -50.78 -31.02
C LEU A 101 18.00 -51.56 -32.02
N ILE A 102 19.02 -52.24 -31.50
CA ILE A 102 19.78 -53.25 -32.24
C ILE A 102 18.76 -54.34 -32.63
N ALA A 103 18.19 -54.18 -33.82
CA ALA A 103 17.45 -55.22 -34.48
C ALA A 103 18.45 -56.34 -34.74
N LYS A 104 18.35 -57.41 -33.96
CA LYS A 104 18.97 -58.69 -34.24
C LYS A 104 18.75 -58.97 -35.73
N ARG A 105 19.84 -58.99 -36.51
CA ARG A 105 19.81 -59.50 -37.88
C ARG A 105 19.22 -60.90 -37.79
N SER A 106 17.97 -61.03 -38.21
CA SER A 106 17.43 -62.30 -38.63
C SER A 106 18.36 -62.76 -39.73
N THR A 107 19.14 -63.79 -39.42
CA THR A 107 19.85 -64.59 -40.41
C THR A 107 18.78 -65.11 -41.34
N GLN A 108 18.55 -64.41 -42.46
CA GLN A 108 17.83 -64.97 -43.58
C GLN A 108 18.68 -66.12 -44.08
N SER A 109 18.22 -67.31 -43.70
CA SER A 109 18.51 -68.56 -44.37
C SER A 109 18.42 -68.34 -45.88
N THR A 110 19.54 -68.54 -46.55
CA THR A 110 19.64 -68.70 -47.98
C THR A 110 18.68 -69.81 -48.43
N PRO A 111 17.77 -69.57 -49.38
CA PRO A 111 17.25 -70.65 -50.20
C PRO A 111 18.32 -70.94 -51.25
N GLU A 112 19.11 -71.99 -51.03
CA GLU A 112 19.78 -72.72 -52.11
C GLU A 112 18.72 -73.10 -53.15
N LYS A 113 18.83 -72.52 -54.35
CA LYS A 113 18.37 -73.05 -55.63
C LYS A 113 19.02 -72.22 -56.74
N THR A 114 19.96 -72.85 -57.45
CA THR A 114 20.62 -72.44 -58.70
C THR A 114 20.04 -71.19 -59.37
N ARG A 115 20.52 -70.01 -58.97
CA ARG A 115 20.45 -68.80 -59.79
C ARG A 115 21.75 -68.74 -60.61
N ASP A 116 21.61 -68.50 -61.90
CA ASP A 116 22.72 -68.27 -62.82
C ASP A 116 23.67 -67.21 -62.23
N SER A 117 24.97 -67.51 -62.07
CA SER A 117 25.98 -66.60 -61.48
C SER A 117 25.96 -65.20 -62.10
N ARG A 118 25.49 -65.09 -63.34
CA ARG A 118 25.29 -63.83 -64.05
C ARG A 118 24.19 -62.96 -63.45
N GLN A 119 23.10 -63.54 -62.95
CA GLN A 119 21.99 -62.80 -62.33
C GLN A 119 22.36 -62.27 -60.95
N GLU A 120 23.15 -63.03 -60.19
CA GLU A 120 23.65 -62.61 -58.88
C GLU A 120 24.66 -61.45 -59.02
N ALA A 121 25.58 -61.54 -59.99
CA ALA A 121 26.48 -60.44 -60.32
C ALA A 121 25.74 -59.16 -60.75
N MET A 122 24.65 -59.28 -61.52
CA MET A 122 23.83 -58.12 -61.90
C MET A 122 23.11 -57.48 -60.69
N PHE A 123 22.63 -58.28 -59.74
CA PHE A 123 21.99 -57.76 -58.53
C PHE A 123 22.96 -56.97 -57.64
N TYR A 124 24.15 -57.53 -57.38
CA TYR A 124 25.17 -56.82 -56.59
C TYR A 124 25.69 -55.57 -57.30
N LYS A 125 25.81 -55.59 -58.63
CA LYS A 125 26.16 -54.41 -59.42
C LYS A 125 25.11 -53.30 -59.27
N GLN A 126 23.83 -53.63 -59.36
CA GLN A 126 22.74 -52.66 -59.20
C GLN A 126 22.72 -52.06 -57.79
N GLN A 127 22.96 -52.86 -56.76
CA GLN A 127 23.06 -52.37 -55.38
C GLN A 127 24.28 -51.46 -55.17
N TYR A 128 25.42 -51.79 -55.77
CA TYR A 128 26.61 -50.93 -55.71
C TYR A 128 26.38 -49.59 -56.41
N GLU A 129 25.75 -49.58 -57.59
CA GLU A 129 25.40 -48.36 -58.31
C GLU A 129 24.42 -47.49 -57.51
N ALA A 130 23.39 -48.09 -56.91
CA ALA A 130 22.44 -47.36 -56.06
C ALA A 130 23.12 -46.76 -54.82
N LEU A 131 24.02 -47.51 -54.16
CA LEU A 131 24.76 -47.03 -53.00
C LEU A 131 25.75 -45.93 -53.38
N LYS A 132 26.38 -46.04 -54.55
CA LYS A 132 27.27 -45.00 -55.09
C LYS A 132 26.51 -43.72 -55.36
N GLU A 133 25.34 -43.79 -56.01
CA GLU A 133 24.48 -42.63 -56.26
C GLU A 133 24.01 -41.98 -54.95
N GLU A 134 23.68 -42.79 -53.93
CA GLU A 134 23.34 -42.29 -52.60
C GLU A 134 24.53 -41.59 -51.92
N SER A 135 25.74 -42.14 -52.06
CA SER A 135 26.97 -41.55 -51.54
C SER A 135 27.30 -40.22 -52.22
N GLU A 136 27.10 -40.13 -53.53
CA GLU A 136 27.30 -38.89 -54.30
C GLU A 136 26.30 -37.80 -53.87
N LYS A 137 25.02 -38.15 -53.68
CA LYS A 137 24.00 -37.23 -53.13
C LYS A 137 24.36 -36.74 -51.73
N LYS A 138 24.79 -37.63 -50.84
CA LYS A 138 25.25 -37.26 -49.49
C LYS A 138 26.48 -36.36 -49.54
N SER A 139 27.43 -36.66 -50.43
CA SER A 139 28.63 -35.84 -50.63
C SER A 139 28.28 -34.43 -51.10
N ALA A 140 27.32 -34.30 -52.02
CA ALA A 140 26.86 -32.99 -52.49
C ALA A 140 26.19 -32.18 -51.37
N ILE A 141 25.33 -32.81 -50.56
CA ILE A 141 24.69 -32.16 -49.41
C ILE A 141 25.73 -31.72 -48.38
N LEU A 142 26.73 -32.56 -48.09
CA LEU A 142 27.80 -32.21 -47.15
C LEU A 142 28.63 -31.02 -47.64
N ALA A 143 28.93 -30.95 -48.93
CA ALA A 143 29.65 -29.82 -49.52
C ALA A 143 28.83 -28.51 -49.39
N GLU A 144 27.52 -28.57 -49.62
CA GLU A 144 26.63 -27.41 -49.45
C GLU A 144 26.57 -26.97 -47.98
N LEU A 145 26.43 -27.91 -47.04
CA LEU A 145 26.44 -27.60 -45.61
C LEU A 145 27.78 -26.97 -45.19
N GLN A 146 28.91 -27.50 -45.65
CA GLN A 146 30.23 -26.92 -45.39
C GLN A 146 30.35 -25.50 -45.93
N ARG A 147 29.79 -25.22 -47.10
CA ARG A 147 29.73 -23.86 -47.64
C ARG A 147 28.91 -22.93 -46.76
N THR A 148 27.71 -23.35 -46.34
CA THR A 148 26.88 -22.51 -45.44
C THR A 148 27.55 -22.25 -44.09
N VAL A 149 28.27 -23.22 -43.53
CA VAL A 149 29.04 -23.03 -42.30
C VAL A 149 30.16 -22.01 -42.51
N ALA A 150 30.90 -22.12 -43.61
CA ALA A 150 31.97 -21.16 -43.95
C ALA A 150 31.44 -19.73 -44.17
N GLU A 151 30.19 -19.59 -44.64
CA GLU A 151 29.53 -18.28 -44.78
C GLU A 151 29.05 -17.72 -43.42
N LEU A 152 28.62 -18.57 -42.50
CA LEU A 152 28.07 -18.16 -41.19
C LEU A 152 29.14 -17.90 -40.12
N GLU A 153 30.27 -18.61 -40.15
CA GLU A 153 31.39 -18.42 -39.21
C GLU A 153 31.85 -16.96 -39.04
N PRO A 154 32.17 -16.20 -40.12
CA PRO A 154 32.63 -14.82 -39.98
C PRO A 154 31.53 -13.89 -39.44
N LEU A 155 30.27 -14.17 -39.77
CA LEU A 155 29.13 -13.40 -39.26
C LEU A 155 28.94 -13.63 -37.76
N LEU A 156 29.10 -14.86 -37.29
CA LEU A 156 29.04 -15.19 -35.87
C LEU A 156 30.16 -14.47 -35.10
N GLU A 157 31.38 -14.47 -35.63
CA GLU A 157 32.51 -13.77 -35.02
C GLU A 157 32.32 -12.24 -34.98
N GLU A 158 31.65 -11.66 -35.99
CA GLU A 158 31.24 -10.25 -35.96
C GLU A 158 30.22 -9.98 -34.84
N TYR A 159 29.17 -10.79 -34.74
CA TYR A 159 28.18 -10.63 -33.66
C TYR A 159 28.79 -10.81 -32.27
N GLU A 160 29.72 -11.73 -32.10
CA GLU A 160 30.44 -11.91 -30.84
C GLU A 160 31.29 -10.68 -30.47
N ARG A 161 31.98 -10.08 -31.45
CA ARG A 161 32.72 -8.82 -31.25
C ARG A 161 31.80 -7.67 -30.87
N ASP A 162 30.67 -7.52 -31.55
CA ASP A 162 29.66 -6.50 -31.24
C ASP A 162 29.09 -6.66 -29.83
N LEU A 163 28.78 -7.89 -29.44
CA LEU A 163 28.31 -8.19 -28.08
C LEU A 163 29.37 -7.81 -27.04
N GLN A 164 30.64 -8.17 -27.27
CA GLN A 164 31.73 -7.80 -26.37
C GLN A 164 31.93 -6.28 -26.27
N GLU A 165 31.79 -5.55 -27.37
CA GLU A 165 31.91 -4.09 -27.36
C GLU A 165 30.75 -3.44 -26.59
N ARG A 166 29.52 -3.92 -26.81
CA ARG A 166 28.34 -3.46 -26.08
C ARG A 166 28.45 -3.77 -24.59
N ASP A 167 28.92 -4.95 -24.21
CA ASP A 167 29.14 -5.32 -22.82
C ASP A 167 30.21 -4.44 -22.15
N LYS A 168 31.31 -4.13 -22.87
CA LYS A 168 32.31 -3.16 -22.39
C LYS A 168 31.71 -1.76 -22.20
N LYS A 169 30.89 -1.29 -23.13
CA LYS A 169 30.19 0.02 -23.03
C LYS A 169 29.26 0.04 -21.81
N LEU A 170 28.46 -1.01 -21.61
CA LEU A 170 27.58 -1.12 -20.45
C LEU A 170 28.37 -1.20 -19.13
N ALA A 171 29.48 -1.94 -19.09
CA ALA A 171 30.34 -2.01 -17.93
C ALA A 171 30.94 -0.64 -17.58
N LYS A 172 31.41 0.11 -18.59
CA LYS A 172 31.93 1.47 -18.42
C LYS A 172 30.87 2.42 -17.86
N GLN A 173 29.67 2.44 -18.47
CA GLN A 173 28.57 3.27 -17.98
C GLN A 173 28.18 2.91 -16.54
N ARG A 174 28.10 1.62 -16.19
CA ARG A 174 27.82 1.18 -14.82
C ARG A 174 28.89 1.66 -13.84
N ALA A 175 30.17 1.58 -14.20
CA ALA A 175 31.26 2.05 -13.37
C ALA A 175 31.22 3.59 -13.19
N GLU A 176 30.89 4.34 -14.24
CA GLU A 176 30.70 5.79 -14.16
C GLU A 176 29.54 6.16 -13.23
N PHE A 177 28.39 5.45 -13.32
CA PHE A 177 27.27 5.66 -12.41
C PHE A 177 27.60 5.28 -10.96
N GLU A 178 28.35 4.20 -10.73
CA GLU A 178 28.80 3.83 -9.38
C GLU A 178 29.72 4.91 -8.79
N ARG A 179 30.69 5.39 -9.59
CA ARG A 179 31.58 6.47 -9.17
C ARG A 179 30.83 7.77 -8.88
N ALA A 180 29.85 8.11 -9.72
CA ALA A 180 29.01 9.28 -9.49
C ALA A 180 28.17 9.14 -8.20
N ARG A 181 27.62 7.95 -7.93
CA ARG A 181 26.90 7.67 -6.68
C ARG A 181 27.80 7.76 -5.46
N GLU A 182 29.03 7.25 -5.53
CA GLU A 182 29.98 7.32 -4.42
C GLU A 182 30.38 8.78 -4.14
N ASN A 183 30.76 9.53 -5.18
CA ASN A 183 31.05 10.96 -5.03
C ASN A 183 29.88 11.74 -4.42
N TRP A 184 28.64 11.41 -4.83
CA TRP A 184 27.45 12.04 -4.27
C TRP A 184 27.24 11.66 -2.81
N ARG A 185 27.45 10.39 -2.45
CA ARG A 185 27.38 9.92 -1.07
C ARG A 185 28.41 10.66 -0.20
N GLU A 186 29.67 10.73 -0.63
CA GLU A 186 30.71 11.47 0.09
C GLU A 186 30.34 12.94 0.29
N SER A 187 29.81 13.59 -0.75
CA SER A 187 29.33 14.97 -0.65
C SER A 187 28.14 15.13 0.31
N MET A 188 27.23 14.16 0.34
CA MET A 188 26.08 14.15 1.24
C MET A 188 26.52 13.95 2.69
N ASP A 189 27.43 13.00 2.95
CA ASP A 189 27.95 12.71 4.28
C ASP A 189 28.70 13.94 4.84
N LEU A 190 29.52 14.60 4.00
CA LEU A 190 30.17 15.85 4.37
C LEU A 190 29.14 16.94 4.70
N MET A 191 28.15 17.17 3.83
CA MET A 191 27.12 18.17 4.07
C MET A 191 26.33 17.88 5.36
N SER A 192 25.93 16.63 5.56
CA SER A 192 25.20 16.20 6.76
C SER A 192 26.04 16.38 8.03
N SER A 193 27.33 16.02 8.01
CA SER A 193 28.23 16.24 9.15
C SER A 193 28.36 17.72 9.48
N THR A 194 28.61 18.56 8.46
CA THR A 194 28.72 20.01 8.66
C THR A 194 27.42 20.61 9.19
N GLN A 195 26.26 20.19 8.67
CA GLN A 195 24.97 20.64 9.17
C GLN A 195 24.77 20.23 10.62
N GLN A 196 25.03 18.97 10.97
CA GLN A 196 24.91 18.49 12.34
C GLN A 196 25.83 19.25 13.30
N GLU A 197 27.08 19.51 12.92
CA GLU A 197 28.02 20.31 13.70
C GLU A 197 27.49 21.74 13.91
N THR A 198 26.94 22.37 12.86
CA THR A 198 26.35 23.70 12.99
C THR A 198 25.12 23.71 13.90
N GLU A 199 24.25 22.69 13.80
CA GLU A 199 23.07 22.55 14.66
C GLU A 199 23.48 22.42 16.12
N LEU A 200 24.44 21.55 16.44
CA LEU A 200 24.97 21.39 17.78
C LEU A 200 25.57 22.70 18.33
N PHE A 201 26.31 23.43 17.48
CA PHE A 201 26.86 24.73 17.86
C PHE A 201 25.75 25.75 18.20
N TYR A 202 24.69 25.83 17.39
CA TYR A 202 23.58 26.73 17.65
C TYR A 202 22.77 26.30 18.87
N GLU A 203 22.54 25.01 19.08
CA GLU A 203 21.90 24.49 20.28
C GLU A 203 22.68 24.83 21.55
N GLU A 204 24.01 24.68 21.52
CA GLU A 204 24.87 25.06 22.63
C GLU A 204 24.78 26.57 22.90
N LYS A 205 24.83 27.38 21.84
CA LYS A 205 24.72 28.84 21.97
C LYS A 205 23.35 29.27 22.52
N LEU A 206 22.27 28.59 22.13
CA LEU A 206 20.93 28.83 22.66
C LEU A 206 20.88 28.48 24.15
N LYS A 207 21.43 27.34 24.57
CA LYS A 207 21.51 26.96 25.99
C LYS A 207 22.30 27.96 26.82
N GLU A 208 23.41 28.46 26.29
CA GLU A 208 24.22 29.48 26.97
C GLU A 208 23.43 30.79 27.16
N LEU A 209 22.68 31.22 26.15
CA LEU A 209 21.86 32.43 26.22
C LEU A 209 20.64 32.24 27.16
N GLU A 210 19.97 31.09 27.10
CA GLU A 210 18.81 30.78 27.95
C GLU A 210 19.17 30.52 29.42
N GLY A 211 20.34 29.94 29.67
CA GLY A 211 20.90 29.63 30.98
C GLY A 211 21.84 30.72 31.52
N GLY A 212 22.02 31.82 30.79
CA GLY A 212 22.83 32.93 31.23
C GLY A 212 22.34 33.49 32.57
N PRO A 213 23.24 33.89 33.48
CA PRO A 213 22.88 34.33 34.84
C PRO A 213 21.86 35.49 34.81
N GLN A 214 21.93 36.37 33.81
CA GLN A 214 21.01 37.48 33.64
C GLN A 214 19.59 37.03 33.25
N VAL A 215 19.45 36.03 32.37
CA VAL A 215 18.15 35.49 31.97
C VAL A 215 17.54 34.67 33.10
N GLU A 216 18.36 33.90 33.81
CA GLU A 216 17.89 33.08 34.92
C GLU A 216 17.48 33.92 36.14
N GLU A 217 18.20 35.02 36.40
CA GLU A 217 17.82 36.00 37.41
C GLU A 217 16.52 36.73 37.03
N LEU A 218 16.36 37.11 35.76
CA LEU A 218 15.13 37.71 35.25
C LEU A 218 13.94 36.74 35.34
N LYS A 219 14.12 35.47 34.96
CA LYS A 219 13.10 34.41 35.10
C LYS A 219 12.66 34.25 36.56
N LYS A 220 13.62 34.21 37.50
CA LYS A 220 13.30 34.12 38.94
C LYS A 220 12.58 35.36 39.46
N ALA A 221 12.97 36.55 39.01
CA ALA A 221 12.30 37.79 39.37
C ALA A 221 10.85 37.78 38.85
N HIS A 222 10.66 37.40 37.59
CA HIS A 222 9.33 37.31 36.98
C HIS A 222 8.46 36.25 37.66
N GLN A 223 9.02 35.09 38.02
CA GLN A 223 8.29 34.05 38.74
C GLN A 223 7.82 34.53 40.11
N LYS A 224 8.67 35.24 40.87
CA LYS A 224 8.28 35.84 42.15
C LYS A 224 7.14 36.85 41.99
N GLU A 225 7.19 37.66 40.93
CA GLU A 225 6.14 38.63 40.63
C GLU A 225 4.82 37.93 40.28
N VAL A 226 4.87 36.86 39.47
CA VAL A 226 3.70 36.02 39.18
C VAL A 226 3.11 35.41 40.45
N ASP A 227 3.94 34.83 41.32
CA ASP A 227 3.49 34.23 42.58
C ASP A 227 2.84 35.28 43.50
N GLU A 228 3.40 36.49 43.57
CA GLU A 228 2.85 37.58 44.36
C GLU A 228 1.51 38.08 43.79
N LEU A 229 1.42 38.21 42.46
CA LEU A 229 0.18 38.59 41.78
C LEU A 229 -0.90 37.52 41.96
N GLN A 230 -0.56 36.23 41.86
CA GLN A 230 -1.47 35.12 42.14
C GLN A 230 -1.99 35.17 43.58
N ARG A 231 -1.10 35.38 44.55
CA ARG A 231 -1.51 35.51 45.96
C ARG A 231 -2.42 36.72 46.19
N LYS A 232 -2.14 37.86 45.56
CA LYS A 232 -2.99 39.06 45.63
C LYS A 232 -4.35 38.81 44.99
N LEU A 233 -4.40 38.11 43.86
CA LEU A 233 -5.62 37.73 43.16
C LEU A 233 -6.47 36.78 44.01
N GLU A 234 -5.88 35.74 44.59
CA GLU A 234 -6.60 34.84 45.50
C GLU A 234 -7.15 35.57 46.74
N ALA A 235 -6.37 36.51 47.30
CA ALA A 235 -6.82 37.29 48.44
C ALA A 235 -7.97 38.24 48.08
N SER A 236 -7.93 38.87 46.90
CA SER A 236 -9.01 39.73 46.42
C SER A 236 -10.26 38.92 46.08
N GLN A 237 -10.11 37.73 45.47
CA GLN A 237 -11.20 36.78 45.22
C GLN A 237 -11.86 36.33 46.52
N LYS A 238 -11.09 35.87 47.51
CA LYS A 238 -11.64 35.48 48.83
C LYS A 238 -12.36 36.63 49.53
N ARG A 239 -11.86 37.86 49.37
CA ARG A 239 -12.51 39.06 49.90
C ARG A 239 -13.82 39.35 49.17
N ALA A 240 -13.85 39.22 47.84
CA ALA A 240 -15.06 39.37 47.05
C ALA A 240 -16.12 38.34 47.46
N GLU A 241 -15.75 37.06 47.56
CA GLU A 241 -16.65 35.99 48.02
C GLU A 241 -17.21 36.26 49.44
N SER A 242 -16.38 36.76 50.35
CA SER A 242 -16.82 37.11 51.71
C SER A 242 -17.83 38.27 51.71
N LEU A 243 -17.57 39.30 50.90
CA LEU A 243 -18.48 40.45 50.74
C LEU A 243 -19.79 40.02 50.08
N GLU A 244 -19.74 39.15 49.07
CA GLU A 244 -20.94 38.58 48.43
C GLU A 244 -21.78 37.80 49.44
N LYS A 245 -21.16 36.97 50.30
CA LYS A 245 -21.87 36.27 51.39
C LYS A 245 -22.49 37.23 52.41
N GLN A 246 -21.80 38.32 52.76
CA GLN A 246 -22.34 39.34 53.66
C GLN A 246 -23.54 40.05 53.03
N LEU A 247 -23.42 40.43 51.76
CA LEU A 247 -24.48 41.11 51.01
C LEU A 247 -25.70 40.21 50.84
N GLU A 248 -25.50 38.91 50.62
CA GLU A 248 -26.57 37.92 50.58
C GLU A 248 -27.23 37.73 51.95
N ALA A 249 -26.46 37.67 53.04
CA ALA A 249 -27.00 37.60 54.39
C ALA A 249 -27.82 38.84 54.76
N GLU A 250 -27.33 40.03 54.39
CA GLU A 250 -28.02 41.30 54.62
C GLU A 250 -29.31 41.41 53.79
N LYS A 251 -29.29 41.01 52.51
CA LYS A 251 -30.51 40.86 51.68
C LYS A 251 -31.53 39.95 52.34
N ASN A 252 -31.14 38.74 52.75
CA ASN A 252 -32.01 37.79 53.43
C ASN A 252 -32.55 38.32 54.77
N GLN A 253 -31.80 39.17 55.46
CA GLN A 253 -32.26 39.83 56.69
C GLN A 253 -33.28 40.92 56.39
N VAL A 254 -33.05 41.75 55.37
CA VAL A 254 -34.00 42.76 54.92
C VAL A 254 -35.30 42.12 54.46
N GLU A 255 -35.22 41.02 53.70
CA GLU A 255 -36.39 40.26 53.25
C GLU A 255 -37.17 39.65 54.42
N ARG A 256 -36.49 39.07 55.41
CA ARG A 256 -37.13 38.59 56.65
C ARG A 256 -37.80 39.71 57.44
N LYS A 257 -37.11 40.85 57.62
CA LYS A 257 -37.70 42.02 58.31
C LYS A 257 -38.92 42.56 57.56
N ALA A 258 -38.88 42.59 56.23
CA ALA A 258 -40.02 42.99 55.41
C ALA A 258 -41.21 42.04 55.60
N LEU A 259 -40.97 40.72 55.66
CA LEU A 259 -41.99 39.71 55.94
C LEU A 259 -42.55 39.84 57.37
N ASP A 260 -41.70 40.07 58.37
CA ASP A 260 -42.11 40.28 59.76
C ASP A 260 -42.92 41.58 59.93
N ASP A 261 -42.54 42.67 59.26
CA ASP A 261 -43.28 43.93 59.24
C ASP A 261 -44.66 43.76 58.58
N ILE A 262 -44.75 42.97 57.51
CA ILE A 262 -46.04 42.61 56.87
C ILE A 262 -46.89 41.77 57.84
N SER A 263 -46.31 40.76 58.48
CA SER A 263 -46.99 39.89 59.45
C SER A 263 -47.52 40.68 60.66
N THR A 264 -46.70 41.60 61.19
CA THR A 264 -47.07 42.47 62.33
C THR A 264 -48.18 43.45 61.94
N LYS A 265 -48.13 44.03 60.72
CA LYS A 265 -49.22 44.85 60.19
C LYS A 265 -50.51 44.04 60.01
N MET A 266 -50.42 42.79 59.53
CA MET A 266 -51.58 41.88 59.40
C MET A 266 -52.18 41.48 60.76
N ALA A 267 -51.36 41.30 61.79
CA ALA A 267 -51.81 40.99 63.16
C ALA A 267 -52.57 42.15 63.82
N HIS A 268 -52.17 43.41 63.60
CA HIS A 268 -52.90 44.58 64.09
C HIS A 268 -54.26 44.81 63.38
N THR A 269 -54.44 44.31 62.16
CA THR A 269 -55.76 44.25 61.50
C THR A 269 -56.64 43.09 61.97
N SER A 270 -56.11 42.12 62.72
CA SER A 270 -56.87 40.93 63.17
C SER A 270 -57.64 41.10 64.49
N LEU A 271 -57.67 42.30 65.07
CA LEU A 271 -58.51 42.63 66.23
C LEU A 271 -59.70 43.54 65.90
N ASN A 272 -60.01 43.74 64.62
CA ASN A 272 -61.19 44.49 64.21
C ASN A 272 -61.74 43.96 62.88
N ASN A 273 -62.37 42.78 62.91
CA ASN A 273 -63.17 42.32 61.78
C ASN A 273 -64.30 41.36 62.21
N HIS A 274 -65.28 41.88 62.95
CA HIS A 274 -66.64 41.39 62.80
C HIS A 274 -67.29 42.20 61.67
N GLN A 275 -67.81 41.47 60.68
CA GLN A 275 -68.53 41.93 59.48
C GLN A 275 -67.64 42.48 58.36
N ASN A 276 -67.22 41.58 57.47
CA ASN A 276 -67.29 41.82 56.03
C ASN A 276 -67.12 40.49 55.28
N GLN A 277 -68.23 39.83 54.94
CA GLN A 277 -68.23 38.97 53.76
C GLN A 277 -67.98 39.88 52.56
N LEU A 278 -66.94 39.58 51.78
CA LEU A 278 -66.65 40.31 50.55
C LEU A 278 -67.86 40.18 49.61
N PRO A 279 -68.42 41.28 49.09
CA PRO A 279 -69.52 41.20 48.14
C PRO A 279 -69.00 40.58 46.85
N ILE A 280 -69.61 39.48 46.42
CA ILE A 280 -69.40 38.95 45.07
C ILE A 280 -70.01 39.97 44.11
N TYR A 281 -69.16 40.68 43.38
CA TYR A 281 -69.56 41.63 42.36
C TYR A 281 -69.95 40.86 41.10
N GLU A 282 -71.26 40.75 40.83
CA GLU A 282 -71.77 40.33 39.53
C GLU A 282 -71.83 41.55 38.58
N PRO A 283 -71.04 41.58 37.51
CA PRO A 283 -71.03 42.69 36.57
C PRO A 283 -72.36 42.77 35.81
N LYS A 284 -72.90 43.99 35.66
CA LYS A 284 -74.17 44.27 34.93
C LYS A 284 -74.16 43.89 33.44
N LYS A 285 -72.99 43.54 32.88
CA LYS A 285 -72.80 42.97 31.56
C LYS A 285 -71.82 41.81 31.66
N HIS A 286 -72.22 40.65 31.18
CA HIS A 286 -71.40 39.45 31.11
C HIS A 286 -70.42 39.59 29.93
N THR A 287 -69.41 40.44 30.08
CA THR A 287 -68.29 40.52 29.15
C THR A 287 -67.24 39.52 29.61
N ASP A 288 -66.96 38.53 28.76
CA ASP A 288 -65.89 37.56 28.98
C ASP A 288 -64.56 38.32 29.20
N PRO A 289 -63.87 38.13 30.34
CA PRO A 289 -62.58 38.77 30.63
C PRO A 289 -61.51 38.57 29.54
N SER A 290 -61.72 37.61 28.65
CA SER A 290 -60.84 37.26 27.53
C SER A 290 -61.10 38.08 26.27
N THR A 291 -62.19 38.84 26.20
CA THR A 291 -62.50 39.69 25.05
C THR A 291 -61.54 40.87 24.95
N GLY A 292 -60.72 40.90 23.90
CA GLY A 292 -59.73 41.96 23.64
C GLY A 292 -58.31 41.67 24.15
N ARG A 293 -58.02 40.45 24.60
CA ARG A 293 -56.63 39.99 24.78
C ARG A 293 -56.17 39.27 23.52
N ASP A 294 -54.93 39.53 23.12
CA ASP A 294 -54.27 38.73 22.10
C ASP A 294 -54.12 37.31 22.65
N ASN A 295 -54.57 36.32 21.87
CA ASN A 295 -54.51 34.91 22.27
C ASN A 295 -53.04 34.52 22.45
N TRP A 296 -52.64 34.06 23.64
CA TRP A 296 -51.27 33.59 23.89
C TRP A 296 -51.23 32.06 23.92
N CYS A 297 -50.27 31.48 23.21
CA CYS A 297 -50.11 30.03 23.10
C CYS A 297 -49.06 29.52 24.09
N GLY A 298 -49.49 28.74 25.08
CA GLY A 298 -48.59 28.12 26.06
C GLY A 298 -47.72 26.98 25.52
N LEU A 299 -47.87 26.57 24.26
CA LEU A 299 -47.03 25.51 23.64
C LEU A 299 -45.79 26.08 22.94
N CYS A 300 -45.92 27.25 22.30
CA CYS A 300 -44.80 27.91 21.60
C CYS A 300 -44.43 29.28 22.20
N GLU A 301 -45.12 29.70 23.25
CA GLU A 301 -44.98 30.98 23.97
C GLU A 301 -45.21 32.24 23.11
N GLN A 302 -45.92 32.13 21.98
CA GLN A 302 -46.21 33.23 21.06
C GLN A 302 -47.65 33.76 21.15
N ASP A 303 -47.82 35.05 20.83
CA ASP A 303 -49.11 35.72 20.71
C ASP A 303 -49.78 35.42 19.35
N GLY A 304 -51.11 35.57 19.30
CA GLY A 304 -51.95 35.46 18.10
C GLY A 304 -52.78 34.18 17.97
N HIS A 305 -52.58 33.15 18.79
CA HIS A 305 -53.35 31.90 18.73
C HIS A 305 -53.43 31.18 20.10
N VAL A 306 -54.41 30.28 20.24
CA VAL A 306 -54.55 29.43 21.45
C VAL A 306 -53.85 28.08 21.25
N ALA A 307 -53.52 27.39 22.34
CA ALA A 307 -52.80 26.11 22.30
C ALA A 307 -53.46 25.05 21.39
N SER A 308 -54.79 25.05 21.26
CA SER A 308 -55.52 24.11 20.39
C SER A 308 -55.44 24.41 18.89
N GLU A 309 -54.91 25.57 18.50
CA GLU A 309 -54.77 26.01 17.10
C GLU A 309 -53.30 26.36 16.79
N CYS A 310 -52.36 25.75 17.50
CA CYS A 310 -50.93 26.04 17.35
C CYS A 310 -50.40 25.54 15.99
N PRO A 311 -50.02 26.43 15.05
CA PRO A 311 -49.47 26.01 13.77
C PRO A 311 -48.07 25.37 13.91
N PHE A 312 -47.46 25.50 15.09
CA PHE A 312 -46.12 24.99 15.42
C PHE A 312 -46.17 23.73 16.31
N GLU A 313 -47.34 23.12 16.51
CA GLU A 313 -47.51 21.94 17.38
C GLU A 313 -46.64 20.74 16.94
N ASN A 314 -46.21 20.71 15.67
CA ASN A 314 -45.37 19.65 15.11
C ASN A 314 -43.87 20.02 14.95
N ASP A 315 -43.43 21.22 15.33
CA ASP A 315 -42.02 21.65 15.20
C ASP A 315 -41.22 21.50 16.51
N ALA A 316 -41.80 20.88 17.54
CA ALA A 316 -41.17 20.60 18.83
C ALA A 316 -40.57 19.19 18.93
N PHE A 317 -39.95 18.68 17.85
CA PHE A 317 -39.00 17.56 17.83
C PHE A 317 -37.92 17.75 16.77
#